data_AF-A0A929A814-F1
#
_entry.id   AF-A0A929A814-F1
#
_cell.length_a   1.000
_cell.length_b   1.000
_cell.length_c   1.000
_cell.angle_alpha   90.00
_cell.angle_beta   90.00
_cell.angle_gamma   90.00
#
_symmetry.space_group_name_H-M   'P 1'
#
loop_
_entity.id
_entity.type
_entity.pdbx_description
1 polymer ?
#
loop_
_entity_poly.entity_id
_entity_poly.type
_entity_poly.pdbx_seq_one_letter_code
_entity_poly.pdbx_strand_id
1 'polypeptide(L)'
;MTSVNVSPNPTAPSLEFPGSTPETSFVKNSVDPYSWWAGNFRFVDLSGKLLGAHIAHAGLIVLWAGAMTLFELSRFNPSLPMYDQGLILLPHLASLGIGVGANGQIVTTYPYFAIGVGHLISSAVLGAGGIYHATLGPAKLDEQGFGYQWEDGSKMTSILGIHLVLLGAGALLLVVKAVFAGGLYDPVLEDVRLVPNPTFNPLTIFGYLVGITPDGWTLQGMAAVDNLEDVVGGHIWIGMICILGGIWHISTEPTQWAKGLFVWSGEAYLSYSQAALAYMGFFVAYFVWVNDTVYPAVFYGPTGTTIVDGVITPRTWLMLFHIILASLLLAGHFWHALRARAIAAGFVFSKMKFNANALFGDTQFSGEPVFEGIVQAPQNNPQTGNLITPINNSEVTLSWIKNLPIYRQGLSSVTRGLEIGMAHGYLLLGPFLKLGPLRDTDDALWGGWGGASGLVVILSVCLFIYGNAVFRSRDKAVGELPANLQTYQDWSQFTSGFLIGGLGGVLFATFILLEITRAGIG
;
A
#
# COMPACT_ATOMS: atom_id res chain seq x y z
N MET A 1 30.03 24.69 -53.79
CA MET A 1 30.08 23.40 -53.07
C MET A 1 31.51 23.18 -52.61
N THR A 2 31.79 23.51 -51.37
CA THR A 2 33.09 23.37 -50.73
C THR A 2 32.82 22.79 -49.34
N SER A 3 33.17 21.52 -49.16
CA SER A 3 33.07 20.82 -47.88
C SER A 3 34.17 21.35 -46.95
N VAL A 4 33.77 22.08 -45.91
CA VAL A 4 34.67 22.44 -44.81
C VAL A 4 34.71 21.25 -43.84
N ASN A 5 35.85 20.57 -43.83
CA ASN A 5 36.22 19.58 -42.83
C ASN A 5 36.45 20.31 -41.49
N VAL A 6 35.55 20.12 -40.52
CA VAL A 6 35.79 20.57 -39.14
C VAL A 6 36.40 19.40 -38.39
N SER A 7 37.69 19.52 -38.06
CA SER A 7 38.41 18.61 -37.17
C SER A 7 37.70 18.50 -35.81
N PRO A 8 37.56 17.31 -35.21
CA PRO A 8 37.15 17.20 -33.82
C PRO A 8 38.21 17.88 -32.94
N ASN A 9 37.73 18.68 -31.99
CA ASN A 9 38.55 19.36 -30.99
C ASN A 9 39.32 18.31 -30.15
N PRO A 10 40.59 18.56 -29.77
CA PRO A 10 41.36 17.63 -28.96
C PRO A 10 40.76 17.53 -27.57
N THR A 11 40.35 16.31 -27.21
CA THR A 11 40.21 15.75 -25.85
C THR A 11 40.28 16.76 -24.69
N ALA A 12 39.12 17.12 -24.15
CA ALA A 12 39.04 17.39 -22.71
C ALA A 12 39.38 16.06 -21.98
N PRO A 13 40.15 16.09 -20.88
CA PRO A 13 40.61 14.87 -20.24
C PRO A 13 39.41 14.08 -19.72
N SER A 14 39.15 12.94 -20.33
CA SER A 14 38.24 11.93 -19.81
C SER A 14 38.83 11.39 -18.51
N LEU A 15 38.08 11.50 -17.41
CA LEU A 15 38.30 10.67 -16.24
C LEU A 15 37.93 9.23 -16.60
N GLU A 16 38.82 8.54 -17.33
CA GLU A 16 38.74 7.09 -17.47
C GLU A 16 39.20 6.45 -16.15
N PHE A 17 38.26 5.85 -15.43
CA PHE A 17 38.58 5.00 -14.29
C PHE A 17 39.05 3.63 -14.82
N PRO A 18 40.26 3.15 -14.45
CA PRO A 18 40.69 1.81 -14.83
C PRO A 18 39.83 0.79 -14.08
N GLY A 19 39.04 0.02 -14.82
CA GLY A 19 38.24 -1.07 -14.27
C GLY A 19 36.73 -0.87 -14.30
N SER A 20 36.18 -0.12 -15.27
CA SER A 20 34.77 -0.27 -15.65
C SER A 20 34.49 -1.74 -15.98
N THR A 21 33.92 -2.46 -15.02
CA THR A 21 33.43 -3.81 -15.26
C THR A 21 32.42 -3.73 -16.39
N PRO A 22 32.47 -4.63 -17.38
CA PRO A 22 31.40 -4.73 -18.36
C PRO A 22 30.09 -4.90 -17.59
N GLU A 23 29.07 -4.15 -18.01
CA GLU A 23 27.69 -4.30 -17.55
C GLU A 23 27.38 -5.76 -17.25
N THR A 24 26.90 -6.06 -16.04
CA THR A 24 26.52 -7.41 -15.67
C THR A 24 25.55 -7.95 -16.71
N SER A 25 25.68 -9.23 -17.06
CA SER A 25 24.90 -9.87 -18.13
C SER A 25 23.37 -9.77 -17.93
N PHE A 26 22.91 -9.41 -16.74
CA PHE A 26 21.50 -9.14 -16.43
C PHE A 26 21.02 -7.76 -16.91
N VAL A 27 21.92 -6.76 -16.97
CA VAL A 27 21.62 -5.41 -17.48
C VAL A 27 21.95 -5.32 -18.98
N LYS A 28 23.06 -5.94 -19.40
CA LYS A 28 23.50 -5.97 -20.80
C LYS A 28 22.52 -6.70 -21.73
N ASN A 29 21.74 -7.63 -21.17
CA ASN A 29 20.70 -8.39 -21.87
C ASN A 29 19.28 -8.05 -21.38
N SER A 30 19.08 -6.94 -20.66
CA SER A 30 17.72 -6.47 -20.35
C SER A 30 17.07 -6.03 -21.65
N VAL A 31 16.31 -6.94 -22.25
CA VAL A 31 15.55 -6.72 -23.49
C VAL A 31 14.38 -5.75 -23.27
N ASP A 32 14.14 -5.27 -22.04
CA ASP A 32 12.94 -4.52 -21.67
C ASP A 32 13.20 -3.05 -21.28
N PRO A 33 12.35 -2.10 -21.74
CA PRO A 33 12.60 -0.65 -21.66
C PRO A 33 12.30 0.00 -20.29
N TYR A 34 12.08 -0.77 -19.21
CA TYR A 34 11.58 -0.24 -17.92
C TYR A 34 12.64 -0.20 -16.81
N SER A 35 12.88 0.99 -16.24
CA SER A 35 13.78 1.19 -15.08
C SER A 35 13.19 0.59 -13.78
N TRP A 36 14.01 0.48 -12.73
CA TRP A 36 13.67 -0.23 -11.48
C TRP A 36 12.43 0.32 -10.76
N TRP A 37 12.21 1.64 -10.79
CA TRP A 37 11.04 2.31 -10.19
C TRP A 37 9.72 1.96 -10.90
N ALA A 38 9.81 1.46 -12.14
CA ALA A 38 8.71 0.92 -12.95
C ALA A 38 8.79 -0.62 -13.06
N GLY A 39 9.47 -1.28 -12.12
CA GLY A 39 9.84 -2.69 -12.24
C GLY A 39 8.66 -3.64 -12.46
N ASN A 40 7.47 -3.33 -11.92
CA ASN A 40 6.30 -4.19 -12.08
C ASN A 40 5.78 -4.27 -13.52
N PHE A 41 6.11 -3.31 -14.41
CA PHE A 41 5.79 -3.40 -15.83
C PHE A 41 6.48 -4.60 -16.52
N ARG A 42 7.58 -5.10 -15.96
CA ARG A 42 8.30 -6.27 -16.47
C ARG A 42 7.52 -7.57 -16.31
N PHE A 43 6.45 -7.56 -15.51
CA PHE A 43 5.62 -8.74 -15.24
C PHE A 43 4.32 -8.76 -16.05
N VAL A 44 4.06 -7.75 -16.89
CA VAL A 44 2.78 -7.62 -17.64
C VAL A 44 2.46 -8.88 -18.42
N ASP A 45 3.46 -9.48 -19.08
CA ASP A 45 3.27 -10.70 -19.89
C ASP A 45 3.71 -11.98 -19.17
N LEU A 46 4.06 -11.90 -17.88
CA LEU A 46 4.48 -13.02 -17.04
C LEU A 46 3.34 -13.47 -16.13
N SER A 47 2.31 -14.10 -16.72
CA SER A 47 1.06 -14.47 -16.04
C SER A 47 1.24 -15.24 -14.73
N GLY A 48 2.26 -16.10 -14.60
CA GLY A 48 2.54 -16.83 -13.36
C GLY A 48 3.18 -15.96 -12.28
N LYS A 49 4.11 -15.07 -12.65
CA LYS A 49 4.71 -14.10 -11.71
C LYS A 49 3.69 -13.04 -11.27
N LEU A 50 2.88 -12.57 -12.21
CA LEU A 50 1.82 -11.61 -11.94
C LEU A 50 0.74 -12.22 -11.04
N LEU A 51 0.35 -13.48 -11.24
CA LEU A 51 -0.51 -14.23 -10.31
C LEU A 51 0.09 -14.24 -8.89
N GLY A 52 1.38 -14.58 -8.76
CA GLY A 52 2.07 -14.57 -7.46
C GLY A 52 2.04 -13.21 -6.77
N ALA A 53 2.26 -12.12 -7.51
CA ALA A 53 2.15 -10.76 -6.99
C ALA A 53 0.73 -10.44 -6.49
N HIS A 54 -0.32 -10.82 -7.22
CA HIS A 54 -1.71 -10.59 -6.81
C HIS A 54 -2.08 -11.40 -5.57
N ILE A 55 -1.71 -12.67 -5.50
CA ILE A 55 -1.99 -13.52 -4.32
C ILE A 55 -1.22 -12.99 -3.10
N ALA A 56 0.05 -12.62 -3.25
CA ALA A 56 0.84 -12.03 -2.15
C ALA A 56 0.22 -10.72 -1.65
N HIS A 57 -0.25 -9.86 -2.57
CA HIS A 57 -0.94 -8.62 -2.22
C HIS A 57 -2.28 -8.87 -1.50
N ALA A 58 -3.07 -9.86 -1.94
CA ALA A 58 -4.25 -10.31 -1.21
C ALA A 58 -3.89 -10.81 0.20
N GLY A 59 -2.77 -11.52 0.34
CA GLY A 59 -2.21 -11.90 1.63
C GLY A 59 -1.93 -10.70 2.54
N LEU A 60 -1.39 -9.60 2.02
CA LEU A 60 -1.16 -8.37 2.80
C LEU A 60 -2.46 -7.71 3.28
N ILE A 61 -3.50 -7.69 2.45
CA ILE A 61 -4.82 -7.16 2.82
C ILE A 61 -5.43 -7.99 3.95
N VAL A 62 -5.41 -9.31 3.82
CA VAL A 62 -5.96 -10.25 4.81
C VAL A 62 -5.12 -10.23 6.11
N LEU A 63 -3.80 -10.06 6.00
CA LEU A 63 -2.91 -9.87 7.15
C LEU A 63 -3.28 -8.61 7.91
N TRP A 64 -3.45 -7.48 7.21
CA TRP A 64 -3.84 -6.22 7.84
C TRP A 64 -5.19 -6.34 8.54
N ALA A 65 -6.19 -6.95 7.91
CA ALA A 65 -7.51 -7.16 8.52
C ALA A 65 -7.39 -7.95 9.84
N GLY A 66 -6.67 -9.08 9.83
CA GLY A 66 -6.49 -9.91 11.02
C GLY A 66 -5.67 -9.22 12.11
N ALA A 67 -4.49 -8.69 11.76
CA ALA A 67 -3.58 -8.06 12.70
C ALA A 67 -4.20 -6.78 13.30
N MET A 68 -4.87 -5.96 12.50
CA MET A 68 -5.48 -4.72 12.95
C MET A 68 -6.72 -4.99 13.82
N THR A 69 -7.55 -6.00 13.50
CA THR A 69 -8.66 -6.40 14.39
C THR A 69 -8.15 -6.86 15.76
N LEU A 70 -7.06 -7.65 15.80
CA LEU A 70 -6.46 -8.09 17.06
C LEU A 70 -5.80 -6.93 17.82
N PHE A 71 -5.19 -5.98 17.11
CA PHE A 71 -4.63 -4.77 17.70
C PHE A 71 -5.74 -3.91 18.32
N GLU A 72 -6.81 -3.60 17.57
CA GLU A 72 -7.97 -2.85 18.10
C GLU A 72 -8.55 -3.55 19.32
N LEU A 73 -8.76 -4.87 19.25
CA LEU A 73 -9.29 -5.63 20.37
C LEU A 73 -8.39 -5.59 21.61
N SER A 74 -7.06 -5.60 21.44
CA SER A 74 -6.11 -5.49 22.56
C SER A 74 -6.15 -4.14 23.29
N ARG A 75 -6.72 -3.12 22.64
CA ARG A 75 -6.84 -1.74 23.15
C ARG A 75 -8.28 -1.39 23.53
N PHE A 76 -9.24 -2.24 23.20
CA PHE A 76 -10.66 -1.97 23.36
C PHE A 76 -11.07 -1.94 24.84
N ASN A 77 -11.66 -0.83 25.26
CA ASN A 77 -12.30 -0.65 26.55
C ASN A 77 -13.83 -0.63 26.36
N PRO A 78 -14.57 -1.65 26.84
CA PRO A 78 -16.02 -1.72 26.69
C PRO A 78 -16.78 -0.68 27.53
N SER A 79 -16.11 0.02 28.46
CA SER A 79 -16.72 1.11 29.24
C SER A 79 -16.75 2.45 28.52
N LEU A 80 -16.10 2.55 27.35
CA LEU A 80 -16.07 3.76 26.52
C LEU A 80 -16.80 3.51 25.20
N PRO A 81 -17.39 4.55 24.57
CA PRO A 81 -17.92 4.44 23.22
C PRO A 81 -16.85 3.97 22.22
N MET A 82 -17.24 3.21 21.20
CA MET A 82 -16.27 2.73 20.19
C MET A 82 -15.61 3.88 19.42
N TYR A 83 -16.40 4.93 19.13
CA TYR A 83 -15.93 6.05 18.33
C TYR A 83 -14.90 6.95 19.04
N ASP A 84 -14.77 6.84 20.37
CA ASP A 84 -13.80 7.61 21.15
C ASP A 84 -12.44 6.91 21.33
N GLN A 85 -12.26 5.75 20.70
CA GLN A 85 -11.09 4.88 20.94
C GLN A 85 -10.21 4.67 19.69
N GLY A 86 -10.53 5.36 18.58
CA GLY A 86 -9.78 5.23 17.33
C GLY A 86 -9.95 3.85 16.66
N LEU A 87 -11.12 3.24 16.80
CA LEU A 87 -11.44 1.93 16.24
C LEU A 87 -12.10 2.11 14.87
N ILE A 88 -11.71 1.29 13.89
CA ILE A 88 -12.34 1.27 12.57
C ILE A 88 -12.84 -0.12 12.19
N LEU A 89 -12.23 -1.22 12.64
CA LEU A 89 -12.65 -2.57 12.27
C LEU A 89 -13.69 -3.15 13.24
N LEU A 90 -13.55 -2.95 14.54
CA LEU A 90 -14.57 -3.41 15.51
C LEU A 90 -15.96 -2.79 15.24
N PRO A 91 -16.09 -1.50 14.88
CA PRO A 91 -17.34 -0.93 14.40
C PRO A 91 -17.96 -1.68 13.20
N HIS A 92 -17.16 -2.16 12.24
CA HIS A 92 -17.70 -2.93 11.09
C HIS A 92 -18.25 -4.28 11.54
N LEU A 93 -17.58 -4.96 12.48
CA LEU A 93 -18.07 -6.23 13.04
C LEU A 93 -19.33 -6.01 13.89
N ALA A 94 -19.39 -4.93 14.66
CA ALA A 94 -20.57 -4.56 15.44
C ALA A 94 -21.78 -4.22 14.55
N SER A 95 -21.61 -3.48 13.44
CA SER A 95 -22.67 -3.24 12.46
C SER A 95 -23.27 -4.54 11.89
N LEU A 96 -22.47 -5.60 11.76
CA LEU A 96 -22.93 -6.92 11.35
C LEU A 96 -23.71 -7.68 12.46
N GLY A 97 -23.99 -7.04 13.58
CA GLY A 97 -24.66 -7.64 14.74
C GLY A 97 -23.80 -8.68 15.46
N ILE A 98 -22.48 -8.66 15.29
CA ILE A 98 -21.57 -9.63 15.91
C ILE A 98 -21.14 -9.09 17.27
N GLY A 99 -21.32 -9.88 18.33
CA GLY A 99 -20.80 -9.55 19.67
C GLY A 99 -21.48 -8.35 20.36
N VAL A 100 -22.55 -7.81 19.77
CA VAL A 100 -23.27 -6.63 20.24
C VAL A 100 -24.73 -6.98 20.59
N GLY A 101 -25.30 -6.27 21.55
CA GLY A 101 -26.72 -6.34 21.92
C GLY A 101 -27.36 -4.96 21.97
N ALA A 102 -28.38 -4.82 22.82
CA ALA A 102 -29.15 -3.58 22.95
C ALA A 102 -28.28 -2.35 23.25
N ASN A 103 -28.70 -1.20 22.70
CA ASN A 103 -28.05 0.10 22.73
C ASN A 103 -26.60 0.08 22.25
N GLY A 104 -26.23 -0.88 21.40
CA GLY A 104 -24.87 -1.05 20.90
C GLY A 104 -23.88 -1.58 21.95
N GLN A 105 -24.36 -2.12 23.07
CA GLN A 105 -23.49 -2.66 24.10
C GLN A 105 -22.76 -3.93 23.63
N ILE A 106 -21.44 -3.98 23.80
CA ILE A 106 -20.64 -5.17 23.45
C ILE A 106 -20.81 -6.23 24.53
N VAL A 107 -21.51 -7.31 24.19
CA VAL A 107 -21.83 -8.43 25.08
C VAL A 107 -20.74 -9.50 25.09
N THR A 108 -20.02 -9.67 23.98
CA THR A 108 -18.88 -10.59 23.89
C THR A 108 -17.90 -10.19 22.80
N THR A 109 -16.61 -10.26 23.11
CA THR A 109 -15.53 -9.95 22.17
C THR A 109 -14.91 -11.20 21.52
N TYR A 110 -15.32 -12.40 21.93
CA TYR A 110 -14.77 -13.65 21.40
C TYR A 110 -14.92 -13.77 19.87
N PRO A 111 -16.06 -13.44 19.25
CA PRO A 111 -16.19 -13.46 17.79
C PRO A 111 -15.19 -12.54 17.09
N TYR A 112 -14.89 -11.35 17.65
CA TYR A 112 -13.90 -10.43 17.08
C TYR A 112 -12.51 -11.04 17.09
N PHE A 113 -12.13 -11.67 18.22
CA PHE A 113 -10.88 -12.42 18.33
C PHE A 113 -10.81 -13.55 17.30
N ALA A 114 -11.86 -14.37 17.19
CA ALA A 114 -11.91 -15.50 16.27
C ALA A 114 -11.80 -15.05 14.80
N ILE A 115 -12.49 -13.97 14.42
CA ILE A 115 -12.41 -13.38 13.08
C ILE A 115 -11.00 -12.83 12.81
N GLY A 116 -10.41 -12.12 13.77
CA GLY A 116 -9.05 -11.60 13.66
C GLY A 116 -8.00 -12.71 13.47
N VAL A 117 -8.08 -13.78 14.27
CA VAL A 117 -7.22 -14.96 14.13
C VAL A 117 -7.46 -15.68 12.81
N GLY A 118 -8.72 -15.83 12.39
CA GLY A 118 -9.08 -16.47 11.13
C GLY A 118 -8.46 -15.76 9.92
N HIS A 119 -8.52 -14.43 9.88
CA HIS A 119 -7.84 -13.64 8.85
C HIS A 119 -6.32 -13.76 8.96
N LEU A 120 -5.75 -13.68 10.16
CA LEU A 120 -4.30 -13.79 10.36
C LEU A 120 -3.75 -15.12 9.83
N ILE A 121 -4.39 -16.25 10.14
CA ILE A 121 -3.98 -17.57 9.63
C ILE A 121 -4.16 -17.66 8.12
N SER A 122 -5.29 -17.18 7.59
CA SER A 122 -5.57 -17.19 6.14
C SER A 122 -4.53 -16.39 5.35
N SER A 123 -4.04 -15.29 5.92
CA SER A 123 -2.99 -14.45 5.33
C SER A 123 -1.68 -15.20 5.13
N ALA A 124 -1.33 -16.11 6.04
CA ALA A 124 -0.12 -16.91 5.93
C ALA A 124 -0.21 -17.90 4.75
N VAL A 125 -1.39 -18.49 4.54
CA VAL A 125 -1.66 -19.40 3.41
C VAL A 125 -1.57 -18.64 2.08
N LEU A 126 -2.19 -17.46 2.00
CA LEU A 126 -2.10 -16.59 0.82
C LEU A 126 -0.67 -16.13 0.57
N GLY A 127 0.05 -15.69 1.61
CA GLY A 127 1.45 -15.28 1.51
C GLY A 127 2.34 -16.40 0.99
N ALA A 128 2.17 -17.63 1.49
CA ALA A 128 2.90 -18.80 1.01
C ALA A 128 2.61 -19.10 -0.47
N GLY A 129 1.33 -19.08 -0.88
CA GLY A 129 0.93 -19.25 -2.28
C GLY A 129 1.48 -18.15 -3.19
N GLY A 130 1.43 -16.90 -2.75
CA GLY A 130 1.97 -15.74 -3.48
C GLY A 130 3.48 -15.84 -3.69
N ILE A 131 4.24 -16.17 -2.65
CA ILE A 131 5.69 -16.39 -2.73
C ILE A 131 6.01 -17.55 -3.66
N TYR A 132 5.28 -18.67 -3.55
CA TYR A 132 5.47 -19.83 -4.42
C TYR A 132 5.33 -19.43 -5.90
N HIS A 133 4.22 -18.81 -6.29
CA HIS A 133 4.00 -18.40 -7.69
C HIS A 133 4.97 -17.30 -8.16
N ALA A 134 5.34 -16.37 -7.28
CA ALA A 134 6.28 -15.29 -7.60
C ALA A 134 7.72 -15.79 -7.75
N THR A 135 8.14 -16.84 -7.06
CA THR A 135 9.55 -17.26 -7.02
C THR A 135 9.80 -18.62 -7.67
N LEU A 136 9.08 -19.66 -7.27
CA LEU A 136 9.31 -21.05 -7.66
C LEU A 136 8.44 -21.51 -8.84
N GLY A 137 7.22 -20.99 -8.94
CA GLY A 137 6.28 -21.32 -10.01
C GLY A 137 6.74 -20.85 -11.39
N PRO A 138 6.14 -21.40 -12.47
CA PRO A 138 6.48 -21.04 -13.83
C PRO A 138 6.21 -19.55 -14.08
N ALA A 139 7.07 -18.90 -14.88
CA ALA A 139 6.95 -17.46 -15.12
C ALA A 139 5.69 -17.09 -15.94
N LYS A 140 5.32 -17.94 -16.89
CA LYS A 140 4.07 -17.88 -17.65
C LYS A 140 3.27 -19.18 -17.43
N LEU A 141 1.97 -19.06 -17.30
CA LEU A 141 1.04 -20.19 -17.20
C LEU A 141 0.64 -20.67 -18.59
N ASP A 142 0.34 -21.97 -18.71
CA ASP A 142 -0.15 -22.58 -19.95
C ASP A 142 -1.55 -22.06 -20.32
N GLU A 143 -1.69 -21.52 -21.53
CA GLU A 143 -2.94 -20.95 -22.07
C GLU A 143 -4.05 -22.00 -22.21
N GLN A 144 -3.72 -23.28 -22.41
CA GLN A 144 -4.70 -24.36 -22.40
C GLN A 144 -5.33 -24.56 -21.01
N GLY A 145 -4.67 -24.08 -19.96
CA GLY A 145 -5.18 -24.04 -18.60
C GLY A 145 -5.46 -22.61 -18.10
N PHE A 146 -4.65 -22.16 -17.14
CA PHE A 146 -4.83 -20.88 -16.43
C PHE A 146 -4.13 -19.68 -17.09
N GLY A 147 -3.35 -19.91 -18.14
CA GLY A 147 -2.72 -18.85 -18.93
C GLY A 147 -3.73 -18.01 -19.70
N TYR A 148 -3.32 -16.80 -20.04
CA TYR A 148 -4.14 -15.83 -20.78
C TYR A 148 -3.25 -14.86 -21.54
N GLN A 149 -3.82 -14.27 -22.59
CA GLN A 149 -3.28 -13.11 -23.31
C GLN A 149 -4.24 -11.94 -23.08
N TRP A 150 -3.72 -10.72 -22.91
CA TRP A 150 -4.56 -9.56 -22.58
C TRP A 150 -5.52 -9.20 -23.71
N GLU A 151 -5.13 -9.49 -24.95
CA GLU A 151 -5.90 -9.22 -26.17
C GLU A 151 -6.99 -10.28 -26.42
N ASP A 152 -6.94 -11.43 -25.73
CA ASP A 152 -7.98 -12.45 -25.80
C ASP A 152 -9.21 -12.00 -24.99
N GLY A 153 -10.08 -11.26 -25.67
CA GLY A 153 -11.31 -10.75 -25.09
C GLY A 153 -12.22 -11.83 -24.50
N SER A 154 -12.22 -13.05 -25.06
CA SER A 154 -13.08 -14.15 -24.59
C SER A 154 -12.54 -14.74 -23.28
N LYS A 155 -11.22 -14.91 -23.16
CA LYS A 155 -10.60 -15.30 -21.89
C LYS A 155 -10.74 -14.21 -20.82
N MET A 156 -10.60 -12.94 -21.20
CA MET A 156 -10.79 -11.80 -20.28
C MET A 156 -12.23 -11.72 -19.75
N THR A 157 -13.25 -11.87 -20.60
CA THR A 157 -14.65 -11.90 -20.13
C THR A 157 -14.95 -13.13 -19.28
N SER A 158 -14.35 -14.28 -19.59
CA SER A 158 -14.49 -15.48 -18.76
C SER A 158 -13.94 -15.26 -17.34
N ILE A 159 -12.73 -14.70 -17.22
CA ILE A 159 -12.11 -14.36 -15.92
C ILE A 159 -12.96 -13.32 -15.17
N LEU A 160 -13.41 -12.26 -15.85
CA LEU A 160 -14.33 -11.27 -15.28
C LEU A 160 -15.61 -11.94 -14.77
N GLY A 161 -16.20 -12.84 -15.56
CA GLY A 161 -17.46 -13.49 -15.22
C GLY A 161 -17.36 -14.39 -14.00
N ILE A 162 -16.25 -15.13 -13.85
CA ILE A 162 -15.98 -15.92 -12.64
C ILE A 162 -15.90 -15.00 -11.41
N HIS A 163 -15.19 -13.88 -11.50
CA HIS A 163 -15.11 -12.93 -10.39
C HIS A 163 -16.46 -12.29 -10.05
N LEU A 164 -17.29 -11.98 -11.06
CA LEU A 164 -18.65 -11.48 -10.85
C LEU A 164 -19.53 -12.49 -10.11
N VAL A 165 -19.44 -13.78 -10.43
CA VAL A 165 -20.15 -14.83 -9.68
C VAL A 165 -19.68 -14.88 -8.22
N LEU A 166 -18.37 -14.80 -7.98
CA LEU A 166 -17.81 -14.79 -6.62
C LEU A 166 -18.23 -13.54 -5.83
N LEU A 167 -18.25 -12.36 -6.46
CA LEU A 167 -18.74 -11.11 -5.85
C LEU A 167 -20.23 -11.19 -5.53
N GLY A 168 -21.04 -11.75 -6.44
CA GLY A 168 -22.45 -11.95 -6.21
C GLY A 168 -22.73 -12.92 -5.06
N ALA A 169 -21.97 -14.02 -4.98
CA ALA A 169 -22.02 -14.92 -3.83
C ALA A 169 -21.63 -14.20 -2.52
N GLY A 170 -20.61 -13.34 -2.55
CA GLY A 170 -20.22 -12.50 -1.43
C GLY A 170 -21.34 -11.56 -0.95
N ALA A 171 -22.04 -10.89 -1.88
CA ALA A 171 -23.19 -10.05 -1.54
C ALA A 171 -24.32 -10.86 -0.88
N LEU A 172 -24.58 -12.07 -1.37
CA LEU A 172 -25.59 -12.96 -0.80
C LEU A 172 -25.20 -13.53 0.58
N LEU A 173 -23.90 -13.60 0.93
CA LEU A 173 -23.49 -13.96 2.30
C LEU A 173 -23.95 -12.91 3.32
N LEU A 174 -23.99 -11.63 2.96
CA LEU A 174 -24.58 -10.60 3.82
C LEU A 174 -26.09 -10.81 3.99
N VAL A 175 -26.78 -11.18 2.91
CA VAL A 175 -28.21 -11.52 2.98
C VAL A 175 -28.44 -12.71 3.90
N VAL A 176 -27.62 -13.76 3.79
CA VAL A 176 -27.69 -14.92 4.69
C VAL A 176 -27.47 -14.50 6.14
N LYS A 177 -26.48 -13.63 6.41
CA LYS A 177 -26.24 -13.07 7.75
C LYS A 177 -27.48 -12.34 8.29
N ALA A 178 -28.07 -11.46 7.50
CA ALA A 178 -29.17 -10.61 7.91
C ALA A 178 -30.49 -11.36 8.11
N VAL A 179 -30.79 -12.33 7.22
CA VAL A 179 -32.08 -13.03 7.21
C VAL A 179 -32.06 -14.27 8.09
N PHE A 180 -30.94 -15.02 8.10
CA PHE A 180 -30.91 -16.38 8.67
C PHE A 180 -29.87 -16.59 9.78
N ALA A 181 -28.82 -15.76 9.87
CA ALA A 181 -27.71 -15.98 10.80
C ALA A 181 -27.48 -14.80 11.76
N GLY A 182 -28.42 -14.63 12.69
CA GLY A 182 -28.28 -13.72 13.82
C GLY A 182 -28.51 -12.23 13.52
N GLY A 183 -28.75 -11.84 12.26
CA GLY A 183 -29.25 -10.50 11.94
C GLY A 183 -28.18 -9.44 11.77
N LEU A 184 -28.59 -8.17 11.74
CA LEU A 184 -27.72 -6.99 11.69
C LEU A 184 -28.10 -6.05 12.84
N TYR A 185 -27.19 -5.16 13.22
CA TYR A 185 -27.51 -4.11 14.18
C TYR A 185 -28.41 -3.06 13.50
N ASP A 186 -29.58 -2.80 14.09
CA ASP A 186 -30.52 -1.77 13.62
C ASP A 186 -30.42 -0.55 14.55
N PRO A 187 -29.93 0.61 14.06
CA PRO A 187 -29.83 1.81 14.87
C PRO A 187 -31.18 2.42 15.27
N VAL A 188 -32.27 2.12 14.56
CA VAL A 188 -33.61 2.62 14.90
C VAL A 188 -34.21 1.84 16.06
N LEU A 189 -33.97 0.52 16.10
CA LEU A 189 -34.36 -0.32 17.23
C LEU A 189 -33.34 -0.35 18.36
N GLU A 190 -32.14 0.16 18.08
CA GLU A 190 -30.97 0.10 18.96
C GLU A 190 -30.64 -1.34 19.39
N ASP A 191 -30.86 -2.34 18.54
CA ASP A 191 -30.57 -3.74 18.86
C ASP A 191 -30.29 -4.56 17.59
N VAL A 192 -29.75 -5.76 17.77
CA VAL A 192 -29.56 -6.72 16.69
C VAL A 192 -30.88 -7.39 16.36
N ARG A 193 -31.26 -7.39 15.09
CA ARG A 193 -32.46 -8.08 14.62
C ARG A 193 -32.27 -8.79 13.28
N LEU A 194 -33.08 -9.83 13.08
CA LEU A 194 -33.25 -10.44 11.76
C LEU A 194 -34.01 -9.50 10.83
N VAL A 195 -33.74 -9.61 9.54
CA VAL A 195 -34.41 -8.85 8.47
C VAL A 195 -35.18 -9.84 7.57
N PRO A 196 -36.30 -10.43 8.04
CA PRO A 196 -36.98 -11.51 7.33
C PRO A 196 -37.74 -11.06 6.07
N ASN A 197 -38.04 -9.77 5.94
CA ASN A 197 -38.83 -9.21 4.85
C ASN A 197 -38.04 -8.15 4.06
N PRO A 198 -36.93 -8.50 3.41
CA PRO A 198 -36.14 -7.55 2.62
C PRO A 198 -36.96 -6.99 1.45
N THR A 199 -36.68 -5.74 1.06
CA THR A 199 -37.41 -5.07 0.00
C THR A 199 -37.05 -5.63 -1.37
N PHE A 200 -38.05 -6.20 -2.05
CA PHE A 200 -37.89 -6.70 -3.43
C PHE A 200 -38.37 -5.72 -4.50
N ASN A 201 -39.11 -4.68 -4.12
CA ASN A 201 -39.69 -3.74 -5.09
C ASN A 201 -38.58 -3.03 -5.89
N PRO A 202 -38.47 -3.27 -7.22
CA PRO A 202 -37.40 -2.68 -8.03
C PRO A 202 -37.51 -1.16 -8.11
N LEU A 203 -38.71 -0.59 -8.00
CA LEU A 203 -38.89 0.87 -8.04
C LEU A 203 -38.24 1.53 -6.82
N THR A 204 -38.33 0.91 -5.65
CA THR A 204 -37.64 1.39 -4.44
C THR A 204 -36.13 1.22 -4.59
N ILE A 205 -35.67 0.00 -4.89
CA ILE A 205 -34.24 -0.34 -4.93
C ILE A 205 -33.49 0.47 -6.00
N PHE A 206 -34.01 0.53 -7.23
CA PHE A 206 -33.37 1.30 -8.30
C PHE A 206 -33.67 2.79 -8.22
N GLY A 207 -34.70 3.21 -7.47
CA GLY A 207 -34.98 4.61 -7.17
C GLY A 207 -33.80 5.29 -6.48
N TYR A 208 -33.17 4.61 -5.51
CA TYR A 208 -31.97 5.10 -4.82
C TYR A 208 -30.81 5.46 -5.76
N LEU A 209 -30.66 4.79 -6.91
CA LEU A 209 -29.61 5.11 -7.89
C LEU A 209 -29.76 6.50 -8.51
N VAL A 210 -30.98 7.03 -8.53
CA VAL A 210 -31.32 8.35 -9.10
C VAL A 210 -31.84 9.33 -8.03
N GLY A 211 -31.69 8.99 -6.75
CA GLY A 211 -32.08 9.83 -5.63
C GLY A 211 -33.57 9.82 -5.30
N ILE A 212 -34.36 8.89 -5.84
CA ILE A 212 -35.76 8.71 -5.45
C ILE A 212 -35.82 7.73 -4.29
N THR A 213 -36.15 8.22 -3.10
CA THR A 213 -36.36 7.43 -1.89
C THR A 213 -37.85 7.34 -1.56
N PRO A 214 -38.26 6.48 -0.60
CA PRO A 214 -39.65 6.45 -0.12
C PRO A 214 -40.18 7.82 0.36
N ASP A 215 -39.30 8.69 0.86
CA ASP A 215 -39.64 10.03 1.37
C ASP A 215 -39.56 11.16 0.32
N GLY A 216 -39.12 10.85 -0.90
CA GLY A 216 -39.03 11.81 -2.00
C GLY A 216 -37.65 11.86 -2.66
N TRP A 217 -37.37 12.95 -3.39
CA TRP A 217 -36.11 13.09 -4.09
C TRP A 217 -35.03 13.75 -3.22
N THR A 218 -33.81 13.21 -3.23
CA THR A 218 -32.67 13.70 -2.46
C THR A 218 -31.36 13.62 -3.24
N LEU A 219 -30.46 14.56 -2.96
CA LEU A 219 -29.10 14.58 -3.50
C LEU A 219 -28.21 13.48 -2.93
N GLN A 220 -28.60 12.88 -1.81
CA GLN A 220 -27.84 11.82 -1.15
C GLN A 220 -27.83 10.50 -1.95
N GLY A 221 -28.77 10.32 -2.88
CA GLY A 221 -28.84 9.09 -3.68
C GLY A 221 -28.98 7.86 -2.81
N MET A 222 -28.18 6.84 -3.10
CA MET A 222 -28.08 5.61 -2.31
C MET A 222 -27.67 5.84 -0.85
N ALA A 223 -26.98 6.93 -0.51
CA ALA A 223 -26.58 7.20 0.88
C ALA A 223 -27.76 7.61 1.78
N ALA A 224 -28.93 7.88 1.20
CA ALA A 224 -30.17 8.13 1.95
C ALA A 224 -30.92 6.86 2.37
N VAL A 225 -30.38 5.65 2.13
CA VAL A 225 -30.99 4.43 2.64
C VAL A 225 -31.07 4.49 4.17
N ASP A 226 -32.26 4.30 4.71
CA ASP A 226 -32.57 4.60 6.11
C ASP A 226 -33.07 3.37 6.89
N ASN A 227 -33.27 2.24 6.23
CA ASN A 227 -33.76 1.00 6.81
C ASN A 227 -32.98 -0.24 6.30
N LEU A 228 -32.96 -1.31 7.10
CA LEU A 228 -32.20 -2.53 6.78
C LEU A 228 -32.87 -3.38 5.69
N GLU A 229 -34.19 -3.32 5.55
CA GLU A 229 -34.94 -4.05 4.53
C GLU A 229 -34.49 -3.66 3.11
N ASP A 230 -34.27 -2.37 2.87
CA ASP A 230 -33.78 -1.85 1.59
C ASP A 230 -32.29 -2.16 1.39
N VAL A 231 -31.47 -2.11 2.45
CA VAL A 231 -30.06 -2.53 2.38
C VAL A 231 -29.96 -3.99 1.97
N VAL A 232 -30.67 -4.89 2.65
CA VAL A 232 -30.65 -6.34 2.37
C VAL A 232 -31.29 -6.63 1.00
N GLY A 233 -32.41 -5.98 0.69
CA GLY A 233 -33.08 -6.06 -0.61
C GLY A 233 -32.16 -5.66 -1.78
N GLY A 234 -31.43 -4.56 -1.63
CA GLY A 234 -30.43 -4.12 -2.60
C GLY A 234 -29.31 -5.14 -2.80
N HIS A 235 -28.82 -5.78 -1.73
CA HIS A 235 -27.81 -6.82 -1.84
C HIS A 235 -28.34 -8.11 -2.50
N ILE A 236 -29.62 -8.42 -2.36
CA ILE A 236 -30.25 -9.51 -3.14
C ILE A 236 -30.22 -9.17 -4.63
N TRP A 237 -30.64 -7.96 -5.01
CA TRP A 237 -30.62 -7.50 -6.40
C TRP A 237 -29.20 -7.51 -6.98
N ILE A 238 -28.22 -6.93 -6.29
CA ILE A 238 -26.82 -6.90 -6.76
C ILE A 238 -26.22 -8.31 -6.79
N GLY A 239 -26.52 -9.16 -5.81
CA GLY A 239 -26.11 -10.57 -5.81
C GLY A 239 -26.57 -11.31 -7.06
N MET A 240 -27.86 -11.16 -7.40
CA MET A 240 -28.43 -11.76 -8.62
C MET A 240 -27.85 -11.14 -9.89
N ILE A 241 -27.73 -9.82 -9.97
CA ILE A 241 -27.17 -9.12 -11.15
C ILE A 241 -25.73 -9.56 -11.40
N CYS A 242 -24.89 -9.65 -10.37
CA CYS A 242 -23.51 -10.10 -10.48
C CYS A 242 -23.43 -11.57 -10.91
N ILE A 243 -24.23 -12.47 -10.35
CA ILE A 243 -24.22 -13.89 -10.74
C ILE A 243 -24.69 -14.07 -12.18
N LEU A 244 -25.82 -13.47 -12.55
CA LEU A 244 -26.37 -13.57 -13.91
C LEU A 244 -25.45 -12.91 -14.94
N GLY A 245 -24.92 -11.72 -14.63
CA GLY A 245 -23.91 -11.05 -15.46
C GLY A 245 -22.61 -11.85 -15.57
N GLY A 246 -22.21 -12.52 -14.49
CA GLY A 246 -21.03 -13.38 -14.50
C GLY A 246 -21.21 -14.61 -15.39
N ILE A 247 -22.34 -15.31 -15.29
CA ILE A 247 -22.69 -16.42 -16.18
C ILE A 247 -22.76 -15.96 -17.64
N TRP A 248 -23.36 -14.78 -17.89
CA TRP A 248 -23.40 -14.17 -19.21
C TRP A 248 -22.00 -13.94 -19.77
N HIS A 249 -21.09 -13.32 -19.00
CA HIS A 249 -19.71 -13.04 -19.44
C HIS A 249 -18.85 -14.29 -19.65
N ILE A 250 -19.11 -15.38 -18.92
CA ILE A 250 -18.49 -16.69 -19.16
C ILE A 250 -19.02 -17.32 -20.47
N SER A 251 -20.30 -17.13 -20.76
CA SER A 251 -20.99 -17.80 -21.87
C SER A 251 -20.97 -17.02 -23.18
N THR A 252 -20.42 -15.80 -23.18
CA THR A 252 -20.45 -14.89 -24.33
C THR A 252 -19.10 -14.24 -24.58
N GLU A 253 -18.93 -13.75 -25.81
CA GLU A 253 -17.74 -13.01 -26.22
C GLU A 253 -18.07 -11.53 -26.44
N PRO A 254 -17.07 -10.63 -26.31
CA PRO A 254 -17.27 -9.22 -26.62
C PRO A 254 -17.73 -9.02 -28.06
N THR A 255 -18.89 -8.36 -28.21
CA THR A 255 -19.44 -7.96 -29.51
C THR A 255 -18.57 -6.91 -30.21
N GLN A 256 -18.71 -6.80 -31.54
CA GLN A 256 -17.87 -5.91 -32.36
C GLN A 256 -17.92 -4.43 -31.95
N TRP A 257 -19.09 -3.93 -31.53
CA TRP A 257 -19.21 -2.53 -31.08
C TRP A 257 -18.35 -2.26 -29.83
N ALA A 258 -18.33 -3.19 -28.87
CA ALA A 258 -17.52 -3.08 -27.66
C ALA A 258 -16.04 -3.21 -28.00
N LYS A 259 -15.68 -4.14 -28.90
CA LYS A 259 -14.32 -4.30 -29.40
C LYS A 259 -13.79 -3.01 -30.04
N GLY A 260 -14.64 -2.28 -30.77
CA GLY A 260 -14.29 -1.00 -31.41
C GLY A 260 -14.22 0.20 -30.47
N LEU A 261 -14.78 0.12 -29.25
CA LEU A 261 -14.81 1.24 -28.30
C LEU A 261 -13.67 1.20 -27.28
N PHE A 262 -13.30 0.00 -26.82
CA PHE A 262 -12.31 -0.19 -25.77
C PHE A 262 -10.90 -0.46 -26.30
N VAL A 263 -9.89 -0.16 -25.48
CA VAL A 263 -8.51 -0.61 -25.71
C VAL A 263 -8.34 -1.94 -24.97
N TRP A 264 -7.90 -2.97 -25.68
CA TRP A 264 -7.77 -4.33 -25.17
C TRP A 264 -6.32 -4.61 -24.80
N SER A 265 -5.93 -4.18 -23.60
CA SER A 265 -4.59 -4.41 -23.05
C SER A 265 -4.63 -4.44 -21.53
N GLY A 266 -3.66 -5.10 -20.89
CA GLY A 266 -3.57 -5.19 -19.42
C GLY A 266 -3.56 -3.83 -18.73
N GLU A 267 -2.86 -2.84 -19.29
CA GLU A 267 -2.83 -1.48 -18.76
C GLU A 267 -4.17 -0.75 -18.91
N ALA A 268 -4.89 -0.97 -20.02
CA ALA A 268 -6.22 -0.41 -20.20
C ALA A 268 -7.21 -0.97 -19.16
N TYR A 269 -7.20 -2.29 -18.93
CA TYR A 269 -8.05 -2.93 -17.91
C TYR A 269 -7.74 -2.44 -16.49
N LEU A 270 -6.45 -2.27 -16.18
CA LEU A 270 -6.01 -1.63 -14.93
C LEU A 270 -6.60 -0.22 -14.80
N SER A 271 -6.53 0.59 -15.86
CA SER A 271 -7.04 1.96 -15.84
C SER A 271 -8.56 2.01 -15.64
N TYR A 272 -9.33 1.10 -16.24
CA TYR A 272 -10.79 1.03 -16.06
C TYR A 272 -11.13 0.68 -14.61
N SER A 273 -10.39 -0.26 -14.03
CA SER A 273 -10.54 -0.67 -12.63
C SER A 273 -10.19 0.48 -11.68
N GLN A 274 -9.12 1.23 -11.95
CA GLN A 274 -8.72 2.40 -11.15
C GLN A 274 -9.81 3.49 -11.12
N ALA A 275 -10.46 3.78 -12.26
CA ALA A 275 -11.59 4.71 -12.29
C ALA A 275 -12.77 4.21 -11.45
N ALA A 276 -13.10 2.91 -11.56
CA ALA A 276 -14.18 2.31 -10.78
C ALA A 276 -13.88 2.36 -9.28
N LEU A 277 -12.65 2.02 -8.85
CA LEU A 277 -12.24 2.11 -7.45
C LEU A 277 -12.18 3.56 -6.94
N ALA A 278 -11.80 4.53 -7.78
CA ALA A 278 -11.83 5.94 -7.42
C ALA A 278 -13.27 6.41 -7.16
N TYR A 279 -14.21 6.06 -8.04
CA TYR A 279 -15.64 6.33 -7.82
C TYR A 279 -16.14 5.68 -6.52
N MET A 280 -15.84 4.39 -6.31
CA MET A 280 -16.20 3.70 -5.06
C MET A 280 -15.61 4.38 -3.83
N GLY A 281 -14.36 4.82 -3.87
CA GLY A 281 -13.72 5.50 -2.75
C GLY A 281 -14.35 6.86 -2.42
N PHE A 282 -14.64 7.69 -3.42
CA PHE A 282 -15.39 8.94 -3.19
C PHE A 282 -16.80 8.67 -2.65
N PHE A 283 -17.47 7.65 -3.19
CA PHE A 283 -18.79 7.27 -2.76
C PHE A 283 -18.81 6.75 -1.31
N VAL A 284 -17.87 5.89 -0.92
CA VAL A 284 -17.71 5.41 0.47
C VAL A 284 -17.40 6.57 1.43
N ALA A 285 -16.53 7.50 1.03
CA ALA A 285 -16.23 8.67 1.85
C ALA A 285 -17.47 9.53 2.11
N TYR A 286 -18.33 9.70 1.10
CA TYR A 286 -19.61 10.36 1.28
C TYR A 286 -20.57 9.55 2.14
N PHE A 287 -20.68 8.24 1.90
CA PHE A 287 -21.58 7.33 2.62
C PHE A 287 -21.30 7.31 4.13
N VAL A 288 -20.03 7.16 4.53
CA VAL A 288 -19.63 7.13 5.94
C VAL A 288 -19.87 8.48 6.64
N TRP A 289 -19.88 9.58 5.88
CA TRP A 289 -20.09 10.92 6.43
C TRP A 289 -21.56 11.22 6.74
N VAL A 290 -22.49 10.74 5.90
CA VAL A 290 -23.90 11.14 5.94
C VAL A 290 -24.87 10.05 6.38
N ASN A 291 -24.53 8.77 6.22
CA ASN A 291 -25.45 7.68 6.52
C ASN A 291 -25.31 7.21 7.97
N ASP A 292 -26.44 7.04 8.66
CA ASP A 292 -26.49 6.54 10.04
C ASP A 292 -27.06 5.12 10.16
N THR A 293 -27.48 4.51 9.04
CA THR A 293 -28.09 3.18 9.03
C THR A 293 -27.05 2.08 8.98
N VAL A 294 -26.16 2.11 7.98
CA VAL A 294 -25.08 1.10 7.83
C VAL A 294 -23.78 1.50 8.51
N TYR A 295 -23.68 2.78 8.89
CA TYR A 295 -22.66 3.31 9.81
C TYR A 295 -23.36 3.88 11.05
N PRO A 296 -23.81 3.05 12.02
CA PRO A 296 -24.52 3.52 13.21
C PRO A 296 -23.70 4.50 14.06
N ALA A 297 -24.30 5.61 14.48
CA ALA A 297 -23.63 6.63 15.28
C ALA A 297 -23.08 6.09 16.61
N VAL A 298 -23.72 5.08 17.20
CA VAL A 298 -23.23 4.41 18.40
C VAL A 298 -21.84 3.78 18.23
N PHE A 299 -21.46 3.39 17.01
CA PHE A 299 -20.13 2.81 16.73
C PHE A 299 -19.16 3.79 16.07
N TYR A 300 -19.66 4.65 15.19
CA TYR A 300 -18.83 5.53 14.35
C TYR A 300 -18.82 7.00 14.79
N GLY A 301 -19.65 7.38 15.74
CA GLY A 301 -19.89 8.76 16.18
C GLY A 301 -21.01 9.42 15.37
N PRO A 302 -21.49 10.61 15.78
CA PRO A 302 -22.57 11.31 15.09
C PRO A 302 -22.21 11.65 13.63
N THR A 303 -23.20 11.61 12.73
CA THR A 303 -23.03 12.04 11.33
C THR A 303 -22.62 13.50 11.24
N GLY A 304 -21.86 13.86 10.20
CA GLY A 304 -21.44 15.25 9.99
C GLY A 304 -20.49 15.84 11.03
N THR A 305 -20.01 15.02 11.98
CA THR A 305 -19.21 15.47 13.12
C THR A 305 -17.77 14.96 13.01
N THR A 306 -16.81 15.89 13.02
CA THR A 306 -15.40 15.55 12.88
C THR A 306 -14.74 15.08 14.17
N ILE A 307 -15.12 15.71 15.29
CA ILE A 307 -14.51 15.53 16.61
C ILE A 307 -15.62 15.42 17.65
N VAL A 308 -15.51 14.42 18.53
CA VAL A 308 -16.33 14.26 19.73
C VAL A 308 -15.39 14.24 20.92
N ASP A 309 -15.62 15.09 21.93
CA ASP A 309 -14.83 15.16 23.16
C ASP A 309 -13.29 15.23 22.96
N GLY A 310 -12.86 15.93 21.90
CA GLY A 310 -11.44 16.10 21.55
C GLY A 310 -10.82 14.94 20.76
N VAL A 311 -11.59 13.88 20.45
CA VAL A 311 -11.16 12.73 19.67
C VAL A 311 -11.73 12.81 18.24
N ILE A 312 -10.88 12.55 17.24
CA ILE A 312 -11.30 12.48 15.83
C ILE A 312 -12.11 11.20 15.61
N THR A 313 -13.33 11.34 15.10
CA THR A 313 -14.26 10.22 14.93
C THR A 313 -13.79 9.23 13.85
N PRO A 314 -14.16 7.94 13.94
CA PRO A 314 -13.94 6.96 12.88
C PRO A 314 -14.49 7.41 11.52
N ARG A 315 -15.63 8.12 11.50
CA ARG A 315 -16.18 8.70 10.25
C ARG A 315 -15.18 9.60 9.56
N THR A 316 -14.52 10.47 10.31
CA THR A 316 -13.54 11.42 9.77
C THR A 316 -12.32 10.70 9.23
N TRP A 317 -11.79 9.73 9.97
CA TRP A 317 -10.65 8.93 9.51
C TRP A 317 -10.97 8.16 8.23
N LEU A 318 -12.10 7.47 8.20
CA LEU A 318 -12.55 6.71 7.04
C LEU A 318 -12.81 7.63 5.85
N MET A 319 -13.54 8.74 6.03
CA MET A 319 -13.82 9.70 4.96
C MET A 319 -12.52 10.26 4.35
N LEU A 320 -11.60 10.78 5.17
CA LEU A 320 -10.36 11.38 4.68
C LEU A 320 -9.48 10.35 3.98
N PHE A 321 -9.33 9.17 4.56
CA PHE A 321 -8.55 8.08 3.97
C PHE A 321 -9.07 7.71 2.58
N HIS A 322 -10.39 7.52 2.44
CA HIS A 322 -11.01 7.14 1.19
C HIS A 322 -10.95 8.25 0.13
N ILE A 323 -11.12 9.53 0.51
CA ILE A 323 -10.96 10.67 -0.44
C ILE A 323 -9.53 10.73 -0.98
N ILE A 324 -8.52 10.59 -0.12
CA ILE A 324 -7.12 10.67 -0.51
C ILE A 324 -6.78 9.53 -1.47
N LEU A 325 -7.10 8.28 -1.12
CA LEU A 325 -6.83 7.14 -1.98
C LEU A 325 -7.64 7.16 -3.28
N ALA A 326 -8.92 7.58 -3.24
CA ALA A 326 -9.73 7.74 -4.44
C ALA A 326 -9.11 8.76 -5.41
N SER A 327 -8.59 9.87 -4.88
CA SER A 327 -7.92 10.90 -5.68
C SER A 327 -6.63 10.37 -6.32
N LEU A 328 -5.83 9.59 -5.59
CA LEU A 328 -4.63 8.95 -6.13
C LEU A 328 -4.96 7.90 -7.20
N LEU A 329 -6.01 7.10 -6.99
CA LEU A 329 -6.49 6.14 -7.96
C LEU A 329 -7.05 6.82 -9.23
N LEU A 330 -7.71 7.97 -9.07
CA LEU A 330 -8.18 8.76 -10.21
C LEU A 330 -7.01 9.35 -11.02
N ALA A 331 -5.97 9.85 -10.35
CA ALA A 331 -4.74 10.27 -11.02
C ALA A 331 -4.06 9.09 -11.75
N GLY A 332 -4.02 7.91 -11.12
CA GLY A 332 -3.54 6.67 -11.72
C GLY A 332 -4.36 6.26 -12.95
N HIS A 333 -5.69 6.39 -12.90
CA HIS A 333 -6.56 6.16 -14.05
C HIS A 333 -6.17 7.07 -15.22
N PHE A 334 -6.07 8.38 -15.01
CA PHE A 334 -5.69 9.30 -16.09
C PHE A 334 -4.31 8.95 -16.68
N TRP A 335 -3.34 8.64 -15.82
CA TRP A 335 -2.01 8.23 -16.26
C TRP A 335 -2.05 6.98 -17.16
N HIS A 336 -2.63 5.89 -16.68
CA HIS A 336 -2.65 4.61 -17.40
C HIS A 336 -3.60 4.62 -18.59
N ALA A 337 -4.75 5.28 -18.52
CA ALA A 337 -5.71 5.35 -19.62
C ALA A 337 -5.15 6.16 -20.81
N LEU A 338 -4.50 7.30 -20.53
CA LEU A 338 -3.83 8.10 -21.56
C LEU A 338 -2.69 7.31 -22.18
N ARG A 339 -1.88 6.62 -21.36
CA ARG A 339 -0.77 5.80 -21.84
C ARG A 339 -1.23 4.64 -22.72
N ALA A 340 -2.22 3.86 -22.26
CA ALA A 340 -2.78 2.75 -23.01
C ALA A 340 -3.37 3.22 -24.35
N ARG A 341 -4.10 4.34 -24.36
CA ARG A 341 -4.68 4.91 -25.59
C ARG A 341 -3.61 5.40 -26.56
N ALA A 342 -2.57 6.08 -26.09
CA ALA A 342 -1.46 6.52 -26.92
C ALA A 342 -0.75 5.32 -27.57
N ILE A 343 -0.44 4.28 -26.80
CA ILE A 343 0.17 3.05 -27.31
C ILE A 343 -0.71 2.39 -28.37
N ALA A 344 -2.02 2.27 -28.11
CA ALA A 344 -2.98 1.71 -29.06
C ALA A 344 -3.07 2.51 -30.37
N ALA A 345 -2.89 3.83 -30.30
CA ALA A 345 -2.82 4.73 -31.47
C ALA A 345 -1.44 4.73 -32.16
N GLY A 346 -0.49 3.89 -31.71
CA GLY A 346 0.87 3.82 -32.27
C GLY A 346 1.84 4.86 -31.73
N PHE A 347 1.42 5.70 -30.78
CA PHE A 347 2.28 6.63 -30.05
C PHE A 347 2.98 5.88 -28.92
N VAL A 348 4.21 5.48 -29.18
CA VAL A 348 5.06 4.89 -28.16
C VAL A 348 5.82 6.03 -27.47
N PHE A 349 5.54 6.32 -26.20
CA PHE A 349 6.26 7.35 -25.43
C PHE A 349 7.78 7.15 -25.46
N SER A 350 8.28 5.90 -25.56
CA SER A 350 9.70 5.58 -25.72
C SER A 350 10.27 5.77 -27.15
N LYS A 351 9.42 6.00 -28.16
CA LYS A 351 9.84 6.44 -29.51
C LYS A 351 9.89 7.95 -29.66
N MET A 352 9.53 8.72 -28.63
CA MET A 352 10.06 10.09 -28.52
C MET A 352 11.57 9.97 -28.38
N LYS A 353 12.28 10.11 -29.50
CA LYS A 353 13.74 10.18 -29.51
C LYS A 353 14.13 11.50 -28.87
N PHE A 354 14.30 11.49 -27.56
CA PHE A 354 15.12 12.48 -26.90
C PHE A 354 16.49 12.43 -27.58
N ASN A 355 16.94 13.56 -28.11
CA ASN A 355 18.30 13.64 -28.60
C ASN A 355 19.21 13.38 -27.39
N ALA A 356 19.93 12.26 -27.39
CA ALA A 356 20.83 11.89 -26.28
C ALA A 356 21.96 12.91 -26.07
N ASN A 357 22.16 13.81 -27.04
CA ASN A 357 23.11 14.93 -26.97
C ASN A 357 22.43 16.28 -26.67
N ALA A 358 21.13 16.31 -26.38
CA ALA A 358 20.44 17.55 -26.07
C ALA A 358 20.97 18.11 -24.75
N LEU A 359 21.41 19.36 -24.78
CA LEU A 359 21.88 20.11 -23.62
C LEU A 359 20.73 20.91 -23.01
N PHE A 360 20.93 21.38 -21.78
CA PHE A 360 19.97 22.24 -21.08
C PHE A 360 19.69 23.51 -21.90
N GLY A 361 18.41 23.74 -22.25
CA GLY A 361 17.98 24.84 -23.13
C GLY A 361 17.70 24.44 -24.58
N ASP A 362 17.95 23.19 -24.96
CA ASP A 362 17.61 22.71 -26.30
C ASP A 362 16.09 22.57 -26.47
N THR A 363 15.58 23.09 -27.58
CA THR A 363 14.16 23.01 -27.93
C THR A 363 13.91 21.73 -28.73
N GLN A 364 12.84 21.00 -28.38
CA GLN A 364 12.32 19.94 -29.23
C GLN A 364 10.80 20.05 -29.36
N PHE A 365 10.32 19.86 -30.59
CA PHE A 365 8.94 19.82 -31.06
C PHE A 365 8.20 21.15 -31.35
N SER A 366 8.54 22.30 -30.74
CA SER A 366 7.82 23.56 -31.06
C SER A 366 8.59 24.88 -30.90
N GLY A 367 9.91 24.86 -30.68
CA GLY A 367 10.70 26.09 -30.49
C GLY A 367 10.55 26.74 -29.10
N GLU A 368 9.81 26.12 -28.20
CA GLU A 368 9.76 26.45 -26.76
C GLU A 368 10.58 25.40 -25.97
N PRO A 369 11.27 25.76 -24.87
CA PRO A 369 12.08 24.82 -24.09
C PRO A 369 11.23 23.71 -23.44
N VAL A 370 11.70 22.47 -23.47
CA VAL A 370 10.90 21.28 -23.10
C VAL A 370 10.78 21.06 -21.59
N PHE A 371 11.73 21.50 -20.77
CA PHE A 371 11.64 21.46 -19.31
C PHE A 371 12.56 22.52 -18.69
N GLU A 372 11.98 23.56 -18.08
CA GLU A 372 12.65 24.30 -17.00
C GLU A 372 12.35 23.57 -15.68
N GLY A 373 12.97 22.38 -15.56
CA GLY A 373 12.64 21.40 -14.53
C GLY A 373 13.65 21.39 -13.40
N ILE A 374 13.13 21.46 -12.18
CA ILE A 374 13.82 21.44 -10.89
C ILE A 374 14.55 20.08 -10.61
N VAL A 375 14.33 19.04 -11.44
CA VAL A 375 14.84 17.66 -11.26
C VAL A 375 15.62 17.18 -12.50
N GLN A 376 16.82 16.63 -12.29
CA GLN A 376 17.78 16.14 -13.29
C GLN A 376 18.17 14.67 -13.05
N ALA A 377 18.84 14.02 -13.99
CA ALA A 377 19.44 12.70 -13.78
C ALA A 377 20.89 12.85 -13.25
N PRO A 378 21.35 11.99 -12.32
CA PRO A 378 22.75 11.97 -11.88
C PRO A 378 23.69 11.80 -13.06
N GLN A 379 24.66 12.71 -13.20
CA GLN A 379 25.65 12.70 -14.28
C GLN A 379 25.01 12.69 -15.70
N ASN A 380 23.78 13.18 -15.83
CA ASN A 380 22.96 13.09 -17.05
C ASN A 380 22.73 11.65 -17.57
N ASN A 381 22.86 10.66 -16.68
CA ASN A 381 22.67 9.25 -16.99
C ASN A 381 21.34 8.76 -16.37
N PRO A 382 20.27 8.58 -17.17
CA PRO A 382 18.96 8.15 -16.69
C PRO A 382 18.90 6.66 -16.27
N GLN A 383 19.95 5.88 -16.52
CA GLN A 383 20.06 4.47 -16.11
C GLN A 383 20.56 4.32 -14.67
N THR A 384 21.27 5.32 -14.14
CA THR A 384 21.55 5.43 -12.71
C THR A 384 20.23 5.69 -12.00
N GLY A 385 19.75 4.70 -11.24
CA GLY A 385 18.44 4.65 -10.61
C GLY A 385 18.20 5.68 -9.49
N ASN A 386 18.62 6.92 -9.66
CA ASN A 386 18.49 8.03 -8.73
C ASN A 386 18.12 9.29 -9.52
N LEU A 387 17.56 10.30 -8.87
CA LEU A 387 17.23 11.60 -9.49
C LEU A 387 17.99 12.68 -8.74
N ILE A 388 18.59 13.64 -9.44
CA ILE A 388 19.09 14.90 -8.87
C ILE A 388 17.88 15.83 -8.72
N THR A 389 17.39 16.01 -7.52
CA THR A 389 16.38 17.02 -7.14
C THR A 389 17.10 18.15 -6.40
N PRO A 390 16.48 19.34 -6.21
CA PRO A 390 17.09 20.38 -5.38
C PRO A 390 17.15 19.95 -3.93
N ILE A 391 16.35 18.96 -3.52
CA ILE A 391 16.41 18.43 -2.17
C ILE A 391 17.64 17.53 -2.07
N ASN A 392 17.78 16.49 -2.88
CA ASN A 392 18.86 15.50 -2.70
C ASN A 392 20.23 15.89 -3.32
N ASN A 393 20.27 16.91 -4.17
CA ASN A 393 21.50 17.48 -4.73
C ASN A 393 21.75 18.93 -4.29
N SER A 394 21.00 19.44 -3.30
CA SER A 394 21.41 20.69 -2.66
C SER A 394 22.74 20.51 -1.96
N GLU A 395 23.53 21.57 -1.91
CA GLU A 395 24.73 21.64 -1.08
C GLU A 395 24.43 21.32 0.39
N VAL A 396 23.25 21.71 0.87
CA VAL A 396 22.78 21.42 2.24
C VAL A 396 22.60 19.91 2.45
N THR A 397 21.88 19.20 1.58
CA THR A 397 21.66 17.76 1.73
C THR A 397 22.94 16.97 1.48
N LEU A 398 23.74 17.33 0.48
CA LEU A 398 25.03 16.69 0.23
C LEU A 398 25.98 16.90 1.40
N SER A 399 26.01 18.10 1.97
CA SER A 399 26.80 18.39 3.19
C SER A 399 26.27 17.59 4.38
N TRP A 400 24.95 17.51 4.56
CA TRP A 400 24.34 16.72 5.63
C TRP A 400 24.67 15.22 5.50
N ILE A 401 24.47 14.62 4.32
CA ILE A 401 24.79 13.21 4.04
C ILE A 401 26.28 12.94 4.25
N LYS A 402 27.17 13.79 3.71
CA LYS A 402 28.62 13.66 3.90
C LYS A 402 29.04 13.76 5.36
N ASN A 403 28.25 14.44 6.20
CA ASN A 403 28.50 14.55 7.63
C ASN A 403 27.83 13.43 8.46
N LEU A 404 26.98 12.58 7.86
CA LEU A 404 26.45 11.40 8.55
C LEU A 404 27.59 10.44 8.92
N PRO A 405 27.55 9.80 10.11
CA PRO A 405 28.66 8.97 10.58
C PRO A 405 29.04 7.83 9.61
N ILE A 406 28.09 7.32 8.82
CA ILE A 406 28.38 6.27 7.84
C ILE A 406 29.25 6.77 6.67
N TYR A 407 29.11 8.03 6.23
CA TYR A 407 29.81 8.61 5.06
C TYR A 407 30.91 9.61 5.43
N ARG A 408 30.96 10.08 6.70
CA ARG A 408 31.94 11.06 7.18
C ARG A 408 33.37 10.60 6.95
N GLN A 409 34.18 11.41 6.26
CA GLN A 409 35.58 11.06 6.01
C GLN A 409 36.40 11.04 7.30
N GLY A 410 37.39 10.16 7.39
CA GLY A 410 38.31 10.07 8.52
C GLY A 410 37.84 9.26 9.74
N LEU A 411 36.62 8.73 9.76
CA LEU A 411 36.15 7.83 10.84
C LEU A 411 36.60 6.39 10.63
N SER A 412 37.09 5.75 11.70
CA SER A 412 37.36 4.30 11.72
C SER A 412 36.07 3.48 11.66
N SER A 413 36.15 2.24 11.19
CA SER A 413 34.99 1.35 10.98
C SER A 413 34.21 1.14 12.30
N VAL A 414 34.94 0.97 13.42
CA VAL A 414 34.36 0.87 14.76
C VAL A 414 33.67 2.17 15.19
N THR A 415 34.31 3.33 14.99
CA THR A 415 33.75 4.63 15.40
C THR A 415 32.46 4.94 14.65
N ARG A 416 32.40 4.62 13.34
CA ARG A 416 31.15 4.73 12.56
C ARG A 416 30.04 3.89 13.18
N GLY A 417 30.34 2.63 13.47
CA GLY A 417 29.41 1.73 14.15
C GLY A 417 28.95 2.31 15.48
N LEU A 418 29.88 2.81 16.29
CA LEU A 418 29.63 3.38 17.61
C LEU A 418 28.66 4.57 17.57
N GLU A 419 28.93 5.58 16.73
CA GLU A 419 28.07 6.75 16.61
C GLU A 419 26.66 6.39 16.12
N ILE A 420 26.57 5.50 15.11
CA ILE A 420 25.29 5.06 14.56
C ILE A 420 24.52 4.25 15.58
N GLY A 421 25.18 3.28 16.23
CA GLY A 421 24.62 2.48 17.29
C GLY A 421 24.05 3.38 18.39
N MET A 422 24.85 4.31 18.90
CA MET A 422 24.45 5.22 19.98
C MET A 422 23.20 6.03 19.64
N ALA A 423 23.11 6.57 18.42
CA ALA A 423 21.91 7.28 17.97
C ALA A 423 20.68 6.37 17.93
N HIS A 424 20.82 5.15 17.42
CA HIS A 424 19.70 4.19 17.36
C HIS A 424 19.27 3.75 18.75
N GLY A 425 20.21 3.38 19.61
CA GLY A 425 19.92 3.01 21.00
C GLY A 425 19.20 4.12 21.77
N TYR A 426 19.67 5.36 21.61
CA TYR A 426 19.05 6.54 22.23
C TYR A 426 17.59 6.71 21.82
N LEU A 427 17.29 6.60 20.51
CA LEU A 427 15.95 6.81 19.98
C LEU A 427 15.00 5.63 20.23
N LEU A 428 15.52 4.40 20.21
CA LEU A 428 14.70 3.18 20.32
C LEU A 428 14.01 3.05 21.68
N LEU A 429 14.57 3.63 22.75
CA LEU A 429 13.95 3.58 24.06
C LEU A 429 12.54 4.19 24.07
N GLY A 430 12.34 5.32 23.39
CA GLY A 430 11.08 6.07 23.42
C GLY A 430 9.86 5.27 22.94
N PRO A 431 9.89 4.65 21.74
CA PRO A 431 8.81 3.79 21.25
C PRO A 431 8.51 2.62 22.19
N PHE A 432 9.53 1.90 22.69
CA PHE A 432 9.29 0.78 23.60
C PHE A 432 8.77 1.23 24.97
N LEU A 433 9.19 2.40 25.45
CA LEU A 433 8.70 3.00 26.69
C LEU A 433 7.23 3.43 26.57
N LYS A 434 6.86 4.12 25.48
CA LYS A 434 5.54 4.72 25.32
C LYS A 434 4.50 3.80 24.70
N LEU A 435 4.91 2.84 23.89
CA LEU A 435 4.02 1.94 23.16
C LEU A 435 4.17 0.49 23.60
N GLY A 436 5.14 0.18 24.46
CA GLY A 436 5.38 -1.17 24.95
C GLY A 436 4.24 -1.72 25.82
N PRO A 437 4.22 -3.05 26.02
CA PRO A 437 3.17 -3.72 26.80
C PRO A 437 3.16 -3.32 28.28
N LEU A 438 4.29 -2.84 28.81
CA LEU A 438 4.44 -2.41 30.20
C LEU A 438 4.31 -0.88 30.40
N ARG A 439 3.93 -0.10 29.37
CA ARG A 439 3.92 1.37 29.40
C ARG A 439 3.07 1.99 30.52
N ASP A 440 2.05 1.27 30.99
CA ASP A 440 1.08 1.71 32.01
C ASP A 440 1.44 1.16 33.41
N THR A 441 2.65 0.62 33.58
CA THR A 441 3.14 0.04 34.84
C THR A 441 4.36 0.80 35.37
N ASP A 442 4.67 0.64 36.65
CA ASP A 442 5.89 1.20 37.26
C ASP A 442 7.18 0.66 36.62
N ASP A 443 7.09 -0.48 35.93
CA ASP A 443 8.18 -1.13 35.21
C ASP A 443 8.32 -0.67 33.75
N ALA A 444 7.55 0.33 33.29
CA ALA A 444 7.56 0.82 31.91
C ALA A 444 8.98 1.15 31.41
N LEU A 445 9.80 1.77 32.27
CA LEU A 445 11.18 2.14 31.93
C LEU A 445 12.08 0.91 31.73
N TRP A 446 11.97 -0.09 32.59
CA TRP A 446 12.75 -1.32 32.50
C TRP A 446 12.27 -2.20 31.34
N GLY A 447 10.97 -2.24 31.08
CA GLY A 447 10.39 -2.87 29.88
C GLY A 447 10.86 -2.19 28.59
N GLY A 448 10.88 -0.85 28.57
CA GLY A 448 11.39 -0.06 27.46
C GLY A 448 12.88 -0.31 27.20
N TRP A 449 13.69 -0.28 28.27
CA TRP A 449 15.13 -0.57 28.22
C TRP A 449 15.41 -1.97 27.68
N GLY A 450 14.68 -2.98 28.18
CA GLY A 450 14.82 -4.38 27.75
C GLY A 450 14.43 -4.56 26.28
N GLY A 451 13.32 -3.97 25.85
CA GLY A 451 12.85 -4.02 24.46
C GLY A 451 13.83 -3.34 23.49
N ALA A 452 14.30 -2.14 23.82
CA ALA A 452 15.27 -1.41 23.01
C ALA A 452 16.63 -2.13 22.93
N SER A 453 17.13 -2.64 24.06
CA SER A 453 18.38 -3.41 24.10
C SER A 453 18.27 -4.71 23.31
N GLY A 454 17.14 -5.42 23.44
CA GLY A 454 16.85 -6.63 22.67
C GLY A 454 16.84 -6.37 21.17
N LEU A 455 16.20 -5.28 20.72
CA LEU A 455 16.20 -4.90 19.31
C LEU A 455 17.60 -4.53 18.82
N VAL A 456 18.40 -3.80 19.59
CA VAL A 456 19.80 -3.49 19.24
C VAL A 456 20.61 -4.77 19.03
N VAL A 457 20.43 -5.78 19.89
CA VAL A 457 21.10 -7.09 19.75
C VAL A 457 20.64 -7.79 18.47
N ILE A 458 19.34 -7.84 18.20
CA ILE A 458 18.79 -8.43 16.97
C ILE A 458 19.37 -7.74 15.73
N LEU A 459 19.37 -6.41 15.70
CA LEU A 459 19.94 -5.63 14.60
C LEU A 459 21.44 -5.90 14.42
N SER A 460 22.18 -6.06 15.52
CA SER A 460 23.61 -6.40 15.49
C SER A 460 23.83 -7.81 14.91
N VAL A 461 22.97 -8.78 15.24
CA VAL A 461 23.00 -10.11 14.63
C VAL A 461 22.68 -10.04 13.14
N CYS A 462 21.69 -9.24 12.74
CA CYS A 462 21.37 -9.02 11.32
C CYS A 462 22.55 -8.40 10.56
N LEU A 463 23.23 -7.40 11.13
CA LEU A 463 24.44 -6.79 10.56
C LEU A 463 25.58 -7.82 10.44
N PHE A 464 25.72 -8.71 11.43
CA PHE A 464 26.70 -9.79 11.37
C PHE A 464 26.38 -10.81 10.27
N ILE A 465 25.12 -11.23 10.14
CA ILE A 465 24.67 -12.15 9.07
C ILE A 465 24.90 -11.51 7.70
N TYR A 466 24.52 -10.23 7.53
CA TYR A 466 24.78 -9.48 6.31
C TYR A 466 26.27 -9.42 5.99
N GLY A 467 27.10 -9.12 6.98
CA GLY A 467 28.54 -9.07 6.82
C GLY A 467 29.12 -10.40 6.32
N ASN A 468 28.66 -11.52 6.88
CA ASN A 468 29.04 -12.85 6.43
C ASN A 468 28.57 -13.18 5.02
N ALA A 469 27.33 -12.83 4.67
CA ALA A 469 26.77 -13.12 3.37
C ALA A 469 27.44 -12.32 2.24
N VAL A 470 27.70 -11.03 2.49
CA VAL A 470 28.17 -10.09 1.46
C VAL A 470 29.69 -10.12 1.32
N PHE A 471 30.43 -9.92 2.42
CA PHE A 471 31.88 -9.69 2.35
C PHE A 471 32.75 -10.95 2.44
N ARG A 472 32.15 -12.14 2.61
CA ARG A 472 32.86 -13.43 2.47
C ARG A 472 32.61 -14.11 1.12
N SER A 473 31.67 -13.62 0.32
CA SER A 473 31.46 -14.07 -1.05
C SER A 473 32.60 -13.57 -1.96
N ARG A 474 32.84 -14.22 -3.10
CA ARG A 474 33.85 -13.76 -4.10
C ARG A 474 33.39 -12.54 -4.89
N ASP A 475 32.13 -12.13 -4.74
CA ASP A 475 31.54 -11.02 -5.48
C ASP A 475 31.70 -9.71 -4.71
N LYS A 476 31.96 -8.62 -5.44
CA LYS A 476 32.05 -7.28 -4.83
C LYS A 476 30.67 -6.85 -4.34
N ALA A 477 30.63 -6.23 -3.16
CA ALA A 477 29.41 -5.64 -2.62
C ALA A 477 28.79 -4.62 -3.61
N VAL A 478 27.47 -4.65 -3.75
CA VAL A 478 26.73 -3.72 -4.63
C VAL A 478 26.46 -2.44 -3.85
N GLY A 479 27.10 -1.32 -4.24
CA GLY A 479 26.90 0.01 -3.65
C GLY A 479 28.20 0.77 -3.34
N GLU A 480 28.12 2.09 -3.14
CA GLU A 480 29.27 2.92 -2.76
C GLU A 480 29.44 2.94 -1.22
N LEU A 481 30.25 2.01 -0.70
CA LEU A 481 30.67 2.01 0.70
C LEU A 481 32.02 2.73 0.86
N PRO A 482 32.25 3.43 2.00
CA PRO A 482 33.57 3.93 2.35
C PRO A 482 34.63 2.81 2.27
N ALA A 483 35.87 3.16 1.89
CA ALA A 483 36.94 2.17 1.71
C ALA A 483 37.12 1.25 2.93
N ASN A 484 36.92 1.79 4.14
CA ASN A 484 36.98 1.06 5.40
C ASN A 484 35.66 0.39 5.81
N LEU A 485 34.80 0.01 4.86
CA LEU A 485 33.60 -0.82 5.07
C LEU A 485 33.41 -1.85 3.95
N GLN A 486 34.44 -2.07 3.13
CA GLN A 486 34.38 -2.97 1.97
C GLN A 486 34.90 -4.38 2.28
N THR A 487 35.45 -4.61 3.48
CA THR A 487 35.96 -5.91 3.91
C THR A 487 35.15 -6.49 5.05
N TYR A 488 35.16 -7.82 5.19
CA TYR A 488 34.52 -8.49 6.33
C TYR A 488 35.10 -8.02 7.68
N GLN A 489 36.40 -7.78 7.74
CA GLN A 489 37.08 -7.32 8.95
C GLN A 489 36.57 -5.96 9.40
N ASP A 490 36.49 -5.01 8.46
CA ASP A 490 35.97 -3.67 8.70
C ASP A 490 34.49 -3.68 9.07
N TRP A 491 33.70 -4.50 8.38
CA TRP A 491 32.27 -4.65 8.67
C TRP A 491 32.02 -5.29 10.04
N SER A 492 32.85 -6.25 10.45
CA SER A 492 32.80 -6.86 11.77
C SER A 492 33.12 -5.84 12.87
N GLN A 493 34.11 -4.97 12.62
CA GLN A 493 34.45 -3.85 13.50
C GLN A 493 33.31 -2.84 13.61
N PHE A 494 32.69 -2.49 12.48
CA PHE A 494 31.48 -1.66 12.44
C PHE A 494 30.33 -2.27 13.24
N THR A 495 30.04 -3.55 13.04
CA THR A 495 28.96 -4.27 13.73
C THR A 495 29.20 -4.29 15.25
N SER A 496 30.46 -4.47 15.67
CA SER A 496 30.85 -4.43 17.08
C SER A 496 30.66 -3.03 17.66
N GLY A 497 31.06 -1.99 16.93
CA GLY A 497 30.81 -0.60 17.28
C GLY A 497 29.31 -0.31 17.41
N PHE A 498 28.49 -0.78 16.48
CA PHE A 498 27.03 -0.60 16.52
C PHE A 498 26.39 -1.23 17.75
N LEU A 499 26.80 -2.45 18.12
CA LEU A 499 26.29 -3.11 19.33
C LEU A 499 26.65 -2.33 20.60
N ILE A 500 27.93 -1.97 20.76
CA ILE A 500 28.43 -1.24 21.93
C ILE A 500 27.76 0.14 22.00
N GLY A 501 27.72 0.85 20.87
CA GLY A 501 27.09 2.14 20.74
C GLY A 501 25.61 2.07 21.07
N GLY A 502 24.89 1.10 20.49
CA GLY A 502 23.46 0.90 20.70
C GLY A 502 23.10 0.66 22.15
N LEU A 503 23.78 -0.27 22.83
CA LEU A 503 23.54 -0.50 24.25
C LEU A 503 23.90 0.74 25.09
N GLY A 504 24.99 1.43 24.75
CA GLY A 504 25.37 2.69 25.38
C GLY A 504 24.34 3.81 25.19
N GLY A 505 23.74 3.91 24.00
CA GLY A 505 22.69 4.88 23.68
C GLY A 505 21.40 4.61 24.44
N VAL A 506 20.98 3.34 24.54
CA VAL A 506 19.82 2.95 25.36
C VAL A 506 20.08 3.32 26.82
N LEU A 507 21.24 2.97 27.35
CA LEU A 507 21.63 3.28 28.73
C LEU A 507 21.63 4.79 28.99
N PHE A 508 22.18 5.58 28.08
CA PHE A 508 22.23 7.04 28.19
C PHE A 508 20.84 7.67 28.16
N ALA A 509 19.96 7.22 27.26
CA ALA A 509 18.57 7.68 27.21
C ALA A 509 17.81 7.33 28.49
N THR A 510 18.01 6.12 29.02
CA THR A 510 17.42 5.71 30.31
C THR A 510 17.93 6.59 31.45
N PHE A 511 19.22 6.89 31.49
CA PHE A 511 19.80 7.79 32.49
C PHE A 511 19.20 9.20 32.42
N ILE A 512 19.06 9.78 31.22
CA ILE A 512 18.43 11.09 31.04
C ILE A 512 16.99 11.08 31.56
N LEU A 513 16.20 10.07 31.24
CA LEU A 513 14.82 9.97 31.71
C LEU A 513 14.74 9.87 33.23
N LEU A 514 15.64 9.09 33.85
CA LEU A 514 15.73 9.01 35.31
C LEU A 514 16.04 10.37 35.95
N GLU A 515 16.97 11.14 35.38
CA GLU A 515 17.34 12.46 35.89
C GLU A 515 16.24 13.51 35.67
N ILE A 516 15.52 13.46 34.54
CA ILE A 516 14.35 14.30 34.27
C ILE A 516 13.25 14.04 35.31
N THR A 517 12.96 12.76 35.59
CA THR A 517 11.99 12.38 36.63
C THR A 517 12.45 12.83 38.02
N ARG A 518 13.74 12.69 38.35
CA ARG A 518 14.32 13.19 39.62
C ARG A 518 14.24 14.70 39.75
N ALA A 519 14.38 15.44 38.65
CA ALA A 519 14.27 16.89 38.61
C ALA A 519 12.82 17.41 38.68
N GLY A 520 11.82 16.52 38.66
CA GLY A 520 10.40 16.89 38.70
C GLY A 520 9.89 17.52 37.41
N ILE A 521 10.61 17.34 36.29
CA ILE A 521 10.23 17.84 34.97
C ILE A 521 9.50 16.69 34.25
N GLY A 522 8.27 16.38 34.66
CA GLY A 522 7.52 15.20 34.20
C GLY A 522 6.14 15.54 33.67
#